data_AF-A0A1I6SIB4-F1
#
_entry.id   AF-A0A1I6SIB4-F1
#
_cell.length_a   1.000
_cell.length_b   1.000
_cell.length_c   1.000
_cell.angle_alpha   90.00
_cell.angle_beta   90.00
_cell.angle_gamma   90.00
#
_symmetry.space_group_name_H-M   'P 1'
#
loop_
_entity.id
_entity.type
_entity.pdbx_description
1 polymer ?
#
loop_
_entity_poly.entity_id
_entity_poly.type
_entity_poly.pdbx_seq_one_letter_code
_entity_poly.pdbx_strand_id
1 'polypeptide(L)'
;MSKLFVATILVLLLLMIIALIILPNVLLLWMLKNIEILHIQLTSVGAYFKFSIGLLLLAIPTFIIDILLEILFVFLIRYRRMRNTVETIMGFFLVFFYLQLLDYYISDITLSHAGLITLTTLYSLLFEVIGSDRLEEMIKEFRIKRKERKRERRKAERQI
;
A
#
# COMPACT_ATOMS: atom_id res chain seq x y z
N MET A 1 12.24 31.03 16.31
CA MET A 1 11.21 30.56 15.36
C MET A 1 9.85 30.67 16.02
N SER A 2 8.86 31.28 15.37
CA SER A 2 7.50 31.36 15.93
C SER A 2 6.84 29.97 15.93
N LYS A 3 6.01 29.68 16.94
CA LYS A 3 5.24 28.41 17.01
C LYS A 3 4.39 28.17 15.75
N LEU A 4 3.90 29.26 15.16
CA LEU A 4 3.19 29.28 13.87
C LEU A 4 4.04 28.72 12.72
N PHE A 5 5.31 29.12 12.62
CA PHE A 5 6.20 28.64 11.56
C PHE A 5 6.43 27.12 11.65
N VAL A 6 6.64 26.61 12.86
CA VAL A 6 6.79 25.16 13.09
C VAL A 6 5.50 24.41 12.77
N ALA A 7 4.34 24.95 13.17
CA ALA A 7 3.05 24.36 12.85
C ALA A 7 2.79 24.30 11.33
N THR A 8 3.07 25.37 10.60
CA THR A 8 2.92 25.40 9.14
C THR A 8 3.82 24.38 8.44
N ILE A 9 5.07 24.25 8.88
CA ILE A 9 5.99 23.22 8.35
C ILE A 9 5.46 21.82 8.62
N LEU A 10 4.97 21.55 9.84
CA LEU A 10 4.40 20.24 10.20
C LEU A 10 3.17 19.90 9.35
N VAL A 11 2.28 20.87 9.12
CA VAL A 11 1.10 20.68 8.27
C VAL A 11 1.51 20.42 6.81
N LEU A 12 2.45 21.19 6.27
CA LEU A 12 2.97 20.97 4.91
C LEU A 12 3.61 19.58 4.77
N LEU A 13 4.38 19.15 5.76
CA LEU A 13 5.03 17.85 5.77
C LEU A 13 3.99 16.72 5.85
N LEU A 14 2.94 16.87 6.66
CA LEU A 14 1.83 15.93 6.73
C LEU A 14 1.09 15.83 5.38
N LEU A 15 0.77 16.96 4.75
CA LEU A 15 0.13 17.00 3.44
C LEU A 15 1.00 16.34 2.37
N MET A 16 2.32 16.54 2.42
CA MET A 16 3.27 15.91 1.50
C MET A 16 3.29 14.39 1.65
N ILE A 17 3.25 13.87 2.88
CA ILE A 17 3.18 12.42 3.15
C ILE A 17 1.86 11.85 2.59
N ILE A 18 0.74 12.50 2.86
CA ILE A 18 -0.57 12.08 2.35
C ILE A 18 -0.56 12.07 0.82
N ALA A 19 -0.03 13.12 0.18
CA ALA A 19 0.08 13.19 -1.27
C ALA A 19 0.96 12.07 -1.84
N LEU A 20 2.07 11.72 -1.19
CA LEU A 20 2.96 10.64 -1.62
C LEU A 20 2.27 9.27 -1.61
N ILE A 21 1.29 9.06 -0.74
CA ILE A 21 0.51 7.81 -0.67
C ILE A 21 -0.66 7.82 -1.65
N ILE A 22 -1.36 8.95 -1.78
CA ILE A 22 -2.54 9.07 -2.65
C ILE A 22 -2.14 9.05 -4.13
N LEU A 23 -1.06 9.74 -4.51
CA LEU A 23 -0.72 9.98 -5.91
C LEU A 23 -0.40 8.68 -6.70
N PRO A 24 0.35 7.70 -6.15
CA PRO A 24 0.52 6.39 -6.79
C PRO A 24 -0.81 5.64 -6.98
N ASN A 25 -1.75 5.73 -6.03
CA ASN A 25 -3.07 5.10 -6.15
C ASN A 25 -3.90 5.73 -7.26
N VAL A 26 -3.91 7.06 -7.34
CA VAL A 26 -4.58 7.79 -8.43
C VAL A 26 -4.00 7.38 -9.78
N LEU A 27 -2.67 7.33 -9.89
CA LEU A 27 -1.99 6.94 -11.12
C LEU A 27 -2.33 5.50 -11.53
N LEU A 28 -2.32 4.56 -10.57
CA LEU A 28 -2.67 3.16 -10.81
C LEU A 28 -4.10 3.04 -11.35
N LEU A 29 -5.06 3.69 -10.71
CA LEU A 29 -6.47 3.66 -11.14
C LEU A 29 -6.65 4.28 -12.52
N TRP A 30 -5.96 5.39 -12.78
CA TRP A 30 -5.99 6.03 -14.09
C TRP A 30 -5.46 5.11 -15.18
N MET A 31 -4.36 4.37 -14.91
CA MET A 31 -3.84 3.38 -15.85
C MET A 31 -4.82 2.23 -16.09
N LEU A 32 -5.41 1.68 -15.03
CA LEU A 32 -6.32 0.53 -15.11
C LEU A 32 -7.66 0.89 -15.76
N LYS A 33 -8.14 2.12 -15.59
CA LYS A 33 -9.34 2.63 -16.27
C LYS A 33 -9.24 2.52 -17.80
N ASN A 34 -8.05 2.64 -18.36
CA ASN A 34 -7.85 2.59 -19.81
C ASN A 34 -7.91 1.16 -20.39
N ILE A 35 -8.05 0.13 -19.55
CA ILE A 35 -8.14 -1.26 -19.98
C ILE A 35 -9.62 -1.63 -20.13
N GLU A 36 -10.10 -1.71 -21.37
CA GLU A 36 -11.53 -1.91 -21.69
C GLU A 36 -12.14 -3.13 -20.99
N ILE A 37 -11.43 -4.26 -20.93
CA ILE A 37 -11.94 -5.49 -20.33
C ILE A 37 -12.30 -5.34 -18.84
N LEU A 38 -11.65 -4.40 -18.14
CA LEU A 38 -11.87 -4.17 -16.71
C LEU A 38 -13.12 -3.34 -16.42
N HIS A 39 -13.65 -2.60 -17.40
CA HIS A 39 -14.86 -1.77 -17.25
C HIS A 39 -14.85 -0.94 -15.95
N ILE A 40 -13.72 -0.29 -15.66
CA ILE A 40 -13.55 0.59 -14.49
C ILE A 40 -13.97 1.99 -14.91
N GLN A 41 -15.05 2.52 -14.32
CA GLN A 41 -15.54 3.86 -14.63
C GLN A 41 -15.32 4.77 -13.43
N LEU A 42 -14.59 5.86 -13.64
CA LEU A 42 -14.49 6.99 -12.72
C LEU A 42 -14.94 8.24 -13.46
N THR A 43 -16.05 8.84 -13.02
CA THR A 43 -16.70 9.96 -13.72
C THR A 43 -16.14 11.32 -13.32
N SER A 44 -15.57 11.45 -12.11
CA SER A 44 -15.04 12.71 -11.58
C SER A 44 -13.60 12.58 -11.10
N VAL A 45 -12.83 13.67 -11.13
CA VAL A 45 -11.49 13.72 -10.51
C VAL A 45 -11.60 13.47 -9.00
N GLY A 46 -12.68 13.96 -8.37
CA GLY A 46 -12.97 13.71 -6.96
C GLY A 46 -13.13 12.22 -6.62
N ALA A 47 -13.61 11.40 -7.56
CA ALA A 47 -13.73 9.96 -7.40
C ALA A 47 -12.37 9.28 -7.15
N TYR A 48 -11.34 9.66 -7.93
CA TYR A 48 -9.97 9.13 -7.76
C TYR A 48 -9.43 9.44 -6.36
N PHE A 49 -9.65 10.67 -5.88
CA PHE A 49 -9.23 11.09 -4.55
C PHE A 49 -9.99 10.36 -3.45
N LYS A 50 -11.33 10.30 -3.53
CA LYS A 50 -12.17 9.58 -2.56
C LYS A 50 -11.79 8.11 -2.47
N PHE A 51 -11.55 7.46 -3.61
CA PHE A 51 -11.14 6.06 -3.65
C PHE A 51 -9.76 5.85 -3.03
N SER A 52 -8.79 6.71 -3.37
CA SER A 52 -7.43 6.63 -2.83
C SER A 52 -7.40 6.88 -1.32
N ILE A 53 -8.19 7.83 -0.82
CA ILE A 53 -8.36 8.06 0.62
C ILE A 53 -9.06 6.86 1.25
N GLY A 54 -10.11 6.34 0.61
CA GLY A 54 -10.82 5.13 1.03
C GLY A 54 -9.86 3.97 1.22
N LEU A 55 -9.00 3.70 0.25
CA LEU A 55 -7.97 2.67 0.35
C LEU A 55 -6.94 2.91 1.44
N LEU A 56 -6.58 4.15 1.75
CA LEU A 56 -5.72 4.45 2.89
C LEU A 56 -6.41 4.05 4.21
N LEU A 57 -7.72 4.25 4.30
CA LEU A 57 -8.51 3.85 5.46
C LEU A 57 -8.66 2.32 5.61
N LEU A 58 -8.38 1.53 4.56
CA LEU A 58 -8.34 0.06 4.63
C LEU A 58 -7.32 -0.44 5.66
N ALA A 59 -6.26 0.33 5.94
CA ALA A 59 -5.27 -0.05 6.94
C ALA A 59 -5.89 -0.29 8.33
N ILE A 60 -7.01 0.40 8.66
CA ILE A 60 -7.70 0.28 9.94
C ILE A 60 -8.34 -1.11 10.10
N PRO A 61 -9.27 -1.56 9.22
CA PRO A 61 -9.84 -2.90 9.33
C PRO A 61 -8.80 -4.00 9.11
N THR A 62 -7.76 -3.79 8.29
CA THR A 62 -6.65 -4.75 8.16
C THR A 62 -5.95 -5.00 9.49
N PHE A 63 -5.60 -3.93 10.22
CA PHE A 63 -4.98 -4.05 11.53
C PHE A 63 -5.84 -4.82 12.54
N ILE A 64 -7.16 -4.58 12.52
CA ILE A 64 -8.11 -5.30 13.38
C ILE A 64 -8.12 -6.79 13.03
N ILE A 65 -8.17 -7.13 11.74
CA ILE A 65 -8.17 -8.52 11.29
C ILE A 65 -6.87 -9.22 11.63
N ASP A 66 -5.72 -8.55 11.47
CA ASP A 66 -4.42 -9.11 11.83
C ASP A 66 -4.36 -9.48 13.31
N ILE A 67 -4.84 -8.58 14.20
CA ILE A 67 -4.93 -8.87 15.64
C ILE A 67 -5.83 -10.08 15.91
N LEU A 68 -7.01 -10.12 15.27
CA LEU A 68 -7.95 -11.23 15.46
C LEU A 68 -7.37 -12.56 14.98
N LEU A 69 -6.66 -12.57 13.86
CA LEU A 69 -5.96 -13.75 13.35
C LEU A 69 -4.84 -14.16 14.30
N GLU A 70 -4.04 -13.22 14.80
CA GLU A 70 -2.99 -13.52 15.76
C GLU A 70 -3.55 -14.17 17.03
N ILE A 71 -4.61 -13.62 17.61
CA ILE A 71 -5.31 -14.20 18.75
C ILE A 71 -5.81 -15.61 18.42
N LEU A 72 -6.49 -15.77 17.28
CA LEU A 72 -7.04 -17.06 16.83
C LEU A 72 -5.95 -18.13 16.68
N PHE A 73 -4.80 -17.78 16.10
CA PHE A 73 -3.68 -18.69 15.91
C PHE A 73 -2.93 -19.03 17.21
N VAL A 74 -2.86 -18.10 18.16
CA VAL A 74 -2.35 -18.38 19.52
C VAL A 74 -3.21 -19.44 20.20
N PHE A 75 -4.53 -19.41 20.04
CA PHE A 75 -5.42 -20.44 20.57
C PHE A 75 -5.37 -21.76 19.78
N LEU A 76 -5.17 -21.70 18.45
CA LEU A 76 -5.15 -22.86 17.54
C LEU A 76 -3.76 -23.47 17.30
N ILE A 77 -2.91 -23.51 18.35
CA ILE A 77 -1.46 -23.91 18.41
C ILE A 77 -0.97 -24.95 17.37
N ARG A 78 -1.84 -25.85 16.90
CA ARG A 78 -1.52 -26.93 15.96
C ARG A 78 -1.39 -26.53 14.48
N TYR A 79 -1.92 -25.37 14.04
CA TYR A 79 -2.01 -25.02 12.61
C TYR A 79 -1.05 -23.93 12.13
N ARG A 80 0.10 -23.76 12.80
CA ARG A 80 1.11 -22.74 12.42
C ARG A 80 1.53 -22.80 10.94
N ARG A 81 1.45 -23.99 10.32
CA ARG A 81 1.78 -24.19 8.90
C ARG A 81 0.76 -23.58 7.93
N MET A 82 -0.51 -23.45 8.34
CA MET A 82 -1.57 -22.86 7.51
C MET A 82 -1.75 -21.35 7.76
N ARG A 83 -1.05 -20.78 8.75
CA ARG A 83 -1.16 -19.38 9.13
C ARG A 83 -1.02 -18.45 7.94
N ASN A 84 0.10 -18.55 7.22
CA ASN A 84 0.36 -17.67 6.08
C ASN A 84 -0.72 -17.81 5.00
N THR A 85 -1.16 -19.03 4.69
CA THR A 85 -2.20 -19.26 3.69
C THR A 85 -3.53 -18.62 4.10
N VAL A 86 -3.91 -18.74 5.36
CA VAL A 86 -5.13 -18.12 5.90
C VAL A 86 -5.01 -16.60 5.91
N GLU A 87 -3.87 -16.05 6.33
CA GLU A 87 -3.61 -14.61 6.31
C GLU A 87 -3.70 -14.04 4.88
N THR A 88 -3.08 -14.70 3.90
CA THR A 88 -3.17 -14.30 2.49
C THR A 88 -4.61 -14.35 1.97
N ILE A 89 -5.33 -15.44 2.24
CA ILE A 89 -6.73 -15.60 1.79
C ILE A 89 -7.63 -14.55 2.46
N MET A 90 -7.50 -14.35 3.76
CA MET A 90 -8.27 -13.35 4.51
C MET A 90 -7.94 -11.93 4.05
N GLY A 91 -6.67 -11.63 3.80
CA GLY A 91 -6.23 -10.35 3.26
C GLY A 91 -6.82 -10.10 1.86
N PHE A 92 -6.84 -11.10 0.99
CA PHE A 92 -7.48 -11.00 -0.32
C PHE A 92 -8.98 -10.70 -0.19
N PHE A 93 -9.71 -11.46 0.62
CA PHE A 93 -11.15 -11.26 0.81
C PHE A 93 -11.46 -9.92 1.49
N LEU A 94 -10.63 -9.47 2.42
CA LEU A 94 -10.75 -8.16 3.05
C LEU A 94 -10.63 -7.05 2.01
N VAL A 95 -9.60 -7.08 1.18
CA VAL A 95 -9.40 -6.09 0.10
C VAL A 95 -10.59 -6.15 -0.87
N PHE A 96 -11.04 -7.34 -1.26
CA PHE A 96 -12.19 -7.52 -2.16
C PHE A 96 -13.47 -6.88 -1.59
N PHE A 97 -13.82 -7.24 -0.35
CA PHE A 97 -15.00 -6.73 0.31
C PHE A 97 -14.93 -5.22 0.49
N TYR A 98 -13.75 -4.70 0.84
CA TYR A 98 -13.56 -3.27 1.01
C TYR A 98 -13.65 -2.49 -0.30
N LEU A 99 -13.12 -3.03 -1.40
CA LEU A 99 -13.31 -2.43 -2.72
C LEU A 99 -14.79 -2.40 -3.13
N GLN A 100 -15.53 -3.46 -2.81
CA GLN A 100 -16.99 -3.49 -3.03
C GLN A 100 -17.72 -2.44 -2.18
N LEU A 101 -17.28 -2.21 -0.94
CA LEU A 101 -17.79 -1.10 -0.12
C LEU A 101 -17.46 0.27 -0.74
N LEU A 102 -16.25 0.47 -1.26
CA LEU A 102 -15.88 1.73 -1.90
C LEU A 102 -16.71 2.00 -3.17
N ASP A 103 -16.95 0.97 -3.99
CA ASP A 103 -17.83 1.05 -5.15
C ASP A 103 -19.27 1.42 -4.74
N TYR A 104 -19.77 0.83 -3.65
CA TYR A 104 -21.10 1.14 -3.10
C TYR A 104 -21.21 2.57 -2.54
N TYR A 105 -20.20 3.06 -1.80
CA TYR A 105 -20.25 4.36 -1.13
C TYR A 105 -19.83 5.54 -2.00
N ILE A 106 -19.05 5.32 -3.07
CA ILE A 106 -18.59 6.36 -3.97
C ILE A 106 -19.40 6.30 -5.26
N SER A 107 -20.48 7.09 -5.31
CA SER A 107 -21.43 7.15 -6.44
C SER A 107 -20.82 7.41 -7.82
N ASP A 108 -19.61 7.97 -7.87
CA ASP A 108 -18.91 8.36 -9.09
C ASP A 108 -17.99 7.25 -9.63
N ILE A 109 -18.04 6.07 -9.00
CA ILE A 109 -17.23 4.90 -9.33
C ILE A 109 -18.16 3.77 -9.73
N THR A 110 -17.75 3.04 -10.75
CA THR A 110 -18.41 1.80 -11.15
C THR A 110 -17.34 0.79 -11.50
N LEU A 111 -17.21 -0.24 -10.68
CA LEU A 111 -16.28 -1.34 -10.88
C LEU A 111 -17.03 -2.57 -11.37
N SER A 112 -16.69 -3.06 -12.56
CA SER A 112 -17.15 -4.39 -12.96
C SER A 112 -16.54 -5.49 -12.06
N HIS A 113 -17.13 -6.69 -12.08
CA HIS A 113 -16.56 -7.85 -11.37
C HIS A 113 -15.11 -8.14 -11.79
N ALA A 114 -14.78 -7.99 -13.08
CA ALA A 114 -13.41 -8.14 -13.57
C ALA A 114 -12.50 -7.05 -12.99
N GLY A 115 -12.95 -5.79 -13.01
CA GLY A 115 -12.24 -4.66 -12.42
C GLY A 115 -11.99 -4.85 -10.92
N LEU A 116 -12.99 -5.33 -10.16
CA LEU A 116 -12.87 -5.66 -8.74
C LEU A 116 -11.80 -6.72 -8.51
N ILE A 117 -11.89 -7.87 -9.19
CA ILE A 117 -10.92 -8.97 -9.01
C ILE A 117 -9.50 -8.51 -9.36
N THR A 118 -9.32 -7.78 -10.45
CA THR A 118 -8.02 -7.25 -10.86
C THR A 118 -7.47 -6.25 -9.85
N LEU A 119 -8.29 -5.30 -9.38
CA LEU A 119 -7.87 -4.34 -8.36
C LEU A 119 -7.54 -5.03 -7.05
N THR A 120 -8.36 -5.99 -6.60
CA THR A 120 -8.08 -6.79 -5.40
C THR A 120 -6.73 -7.48 -5.53
N THR A 121 -6.48 -8.15 -6.65
CA THR A 121 -5.23 -8.88 -6.88
C THR A 121 -4.04 -7.94 -6.86
N LEU A 122 -4.13 -6.80 -7.56
CA LEU A 122 -3.07 -5.79 -7.60
C LEU A 122 -2.80 -5.20 -6.21
N TYR A 123 -3.84 -4.85 -5.46
CA TYR A 123 -3.68 -4.29 -4.12
C TYR A 123 -3.16 -5.32 -3.12
N SER A 124 -3.63 -6.57 -3.17
CA SER A 124 -3.08 -7.65 -2.35
C SER A 124 -1.58 -7.85 -2.62
N LEU A 125 -1.16 -7.87 -3.89
CA LEU A 125 0.26 -7.95 -4.25
C LEU A 125 1.05 -6.73 -3.78
N LEU A 126 0.50 -5.52 -3.93
CA LEU A 126 1.15 -4.29 -3.45
C LEU A 126 1.33 -4.32 -1.93
N PHE A 127 0.31 -4.74 -1.18
CA PHE A 127 0.40 -4.85 0.28
C PHE A 127 1.38 -5.94 0.72
N GLU A 128 1.42 -7.08 0.03
CA GLU A 128 2.41 -8.12 0.30
C GLU A 128 3.84 -7.61 0.06
N VAL A 129 4.08 -6.89 -1.04
CA VAL A 129 5.41 -6.31 -1.32
C VAL A 129 5.78 -5.27 -0.27
N ILE A 130 4.87 -4.37 0.09
CA ILE A 130 5.10 -3.33 1.11
C ILE A 130 5.34 -3.95 2.49
N GLY A 131 4.62 -5.02 2.83
CA GLY A 131 4.72 -5.71 4.12
C GLY A 131 5.85 -6.74 4.20
N SER A 132 6.48 -7.11 3.08
CA SER A 132 7.52 -8.14 3.07
C SER A 132 8.87 -7.63 3.63
N ASP A 133 9.54 -8.47 4.41
CA ASP A 133 10.93 -8.29 4.86
C ASP A 133 11.91 -8.04 3.69
N ARG A 134 11.51 -8.39 2.47
CA ARG A 134 12.24 -8.21 1.21
C ARG A 134 12.57 -6.73 0.94
N LEU A 135 11.68 -5.82 1.29
CA LEU A 135 11.93 -4.38 1.17
C LEU A 135 13.02 -3.94 2.16
N GLU A 136 13.01 -4.51 3.36
CA GLU A 136 14.04 -4.27 4.36
C GLU A 136 15.40 -4.87 3.95
N GLU A 137 15.40 -6.06 3.35
CA GLU A 137 16.59 -6.69 2.77
C GLU A 137 17.17 -5.88 1.60
N MET A 138 16.33 -5.44 0.66
CA MET A 138 16.76 -4.55 -0.44
C MET A 138 17.38 -3.26 0.09
N ILE A 139 16.78 -2.64 1.11
CA ILE A 139 17.33 -1.43 1.74
C ILE A 139 18.68 -1.73 2.40
N LYS A 140 18.84 -2.89 3.06
CA LYS A 140 20.10 -3.33 3.66
C LYS A 140 21.18 -3.53 2.59
N GLU A 141 20.88 -4.22 1.50
CA GLU A 141 21.81 -4.41 0.38
C GLU A 141 22.26 -3.09 -0.25
N PHE A 142 21.32 -2.17 -0.51
CA PHE A 142 21.65 -0.84 -1.04
C PHE A 142 22.59 -0.06 -0.12
N ARG A 143 22.40 -0.16 1.21
CA ARG A 143 23.28 0.47 2.20
C ARG A 143 24.69 -0.14 2.18
N ILE A 144 24.80 -1.46 2.04
CA ILE A 144 26.09 -2.17 1.97
C ILE A 144 26.85 -1.75 0.71
N LYS A 145 26.20 -1.85 -0.46
CA LYS A 145 26.79 -1.48 -1.76
C LYS A 145 27.24 -0.02 -1.81
N ARG A 146 26.51 0.89 -1.16
CA ARG A 146 26.90 2.30 -1.04
C ARG A 146 28.12 2.50 -0.14
N LYS A 147 28.27 1.71 0.93
CA LYS A 147 29.47 1.73 1.79
C LYS A 147 30.70 1.20 1.05
N GLU A 148 30.55 0.15 0.26
CA GLU A 148 31.63 -0.41 -0.56
C GLU A 148 32.15 0.59 -1.59
N ARG A 149 31.27 1.22 -2.37
CA ARG A 149 31.65 2.26 -3.33
C ARG A 149 32.39 3.44 -2.67
N LYS A 150 32.01 3.82 -1.45
CA LYS A 150 32.74 4.85 -0.67
C LYS A 150 34.14 4.38 -0.25
N ARG A 151 34.30 3.10 0.11
CA ARG A 151 35.60 2.52 0.47
C ARG A 151 36.52 2.43 -0.74
N GLU A 152 36.01 2.04 -1.90
CA GLU A 152 36.77 2.00 -3.15
C GLU A 152 37.24 3.38 -3.59
N ARG A 153 36.37 4.39 -3.55
CA ARG A 153 36.76 5.78 -3.84
C ARG A 153 37.87 6.30 -2.92
N ARG A 154 37.77 6.04 -1.61
CA ARG A 154 38.82 6.41 -0.64
C ARG A 154 40.14 5.65 -0.85
N LYS A 155 40.10 4.45 -1.42
CA LYS A 155 41.32 3.71 -1.79
C LYS A 155 41.95 4.32 -3.04
N ALA A 156 41.15 4.65 -4.05
CA ALA A 156 41.63 5.30 -5.26
C ALA A 156 42.22 6.70 -4.99
N GLU A 157 41.59 7.49 -4.13
CA GLU A 157 42.07 8.82 -3.70
C GLU A 157 43.38 8.77 -2.90
N ARG A 158 43.76 7.62 -2.31
CA ARG A 158 45.02 7.44 -1.57
C ARG A 158 46.17 6.91 -2.43
N GLN A 159 45.88 6.51 -3.67
CA GLN A 159 46.85 6.00 -4.63
C GLN A 159 47.30 7.06 -5.65
N ILE A 160 46.74 8.27 -5.55
CA ILE A 160 47.12 9.48 -6.29
C ILE A 160 47.86 10.39 -5.31
#